data_AF-A0A7X0I926-F1
#
_entry.id   AF-A0A7X0I926-F1
#
_cell.length_a   1.000
_cell.length_b   1.000
_cell.length_c   1.000
_cell.angle_alpha   90.00
_cell.angle_beta   90.00
_cell.angle_gamma   90.00
#
_symmetry.space_group_name_H-M   'P 1'
#
loop_
_entity.id
_entity.type
_entity.pdbx_description
1 polymer ?
#
loop_
_entity_poly.entity_id
_entity_poly.type
_entity_poly.pdbx_seq_one_letter_code
_entity_poly.pdbx_strand_id
1 'polypeptide(L)'
;MNLAILGAAATSPVPLGATAAFAEAAAAPAHVTAVDVTRQQVIDRAKTWNPGTPQRVPYSQNKYHNGYRTDCSGYASMALGLKAPGPNTVTLASASVSSPIAMSALLPGDLVIDPIGDSDSRHVVIFEQWADAGHTSYWAYEQRGGYGTDHRVLGYGLSGGSQFHAYRPKVLGGGGAPGPGGKYWVDTFAAATGYREPNTGDPQGTLDKGTNYVYCRTWGAEVRHGGDVNHWWLRTDLDRTDPGKNGRGAYVSAYYLAKWGNDEAKDNAGRDIPNC
;
A
#
# COMPACT_ATOMS: atom_id res chain seq x y z
N MET A 1 -24.96 -4.64 -91.13
CA MET A 1 -24.26 -3.44 -90.64
C MET A 1 -23.59 -3.81 -89.32
N ASN A 2 -22.25 -3.80 -89.35
CA ASN A 2 -21.20 -4.11 -88.36
C ASN A 2 -21.57 -4.70 -86.98
N LEU A 3 -21.08 -5.92 -86.67
CA LEU A 3 -19.76 -6.23 -86.05
C LEU A 3 -19.77 -5.85 -84.55
N ALA A 4 -19.35 -6.65 -83.57
CA ALA A 4 -18.40 -7.74 -83.59
C ALA A 4 -18.33 -8.45 -82.21
N ILE A 5 -17.72 -9.63 -82.21
CA ILE A 5 -16.86 -10.23 -81.17
C ILE A 5 -17.54 -10.75 -79.87
N LEU A 6 -17.64 -12.08 -79.79
CA LEU A 6 -17.60 -12.84 -78.53
C LEU A 6 -16.14 -12.90 -78.05
N GLY A 7 -15.89 -12.48 -76.81
CA GLY A 7 -14.63 -12.62 -76.09
C GLY A 7 -14.88 -13.11 -74.67
N ALA A 8 -14.12 -14.10 -74.26
CA ALA A 8 -14.31 -14.99 -73.11
C ALA A 8 -14.12 -14.39 -71.70
N ALA A 9 -14.58 -15.19 -70.74
CA ALA A 9 -14.04 -15.45 -69.40
C ALA A 9 -14.36 -14.49 -68.23
N ALA A 10 -15.35 -14.93 -67.45
CA ALA A 10 -15.32 -15.21 -66.01
C ALA A 10 -14.57 -14.25 -65.06
N THR A 11 -15.32 -13.61 -64.16
CA THR A 11 -15.28 -13.85 -62.70
C THR A 11 -16.30 -12.92 -62.03
N SER A 12 -17.26 -13.50 -61.33
CA SER A 12 -18.29 -12.76 -60.58
C SER A 12 -17.69 -12.08 -59.35
N PRO A 13 -18.21 -10.90 -58.96
CA PRO A 13 -17.67 -10.12 -57.85
C PRO A 13 -18.06 -10.69 -56.49
N VAL A 14 -17.12 -10.61 -55.55
CA VAL A 14 -17.37 -10.74 -54.11
C VAL A 14 -18.12 -9.49 -53.64
N PRO A 15 -19.26 -9.60 -52.93
CA PRO A 15 -19.70 -8.55 -52.04
C PRO A 15 -19.35 -8.88 -50.59
N LEU A 16 -18.88 -7.82 -49.92
CA LEU A 16 -18.63 -7.64 -48.50
C LEU A 16 -19.78 -8.17 -47.63
N GLY A 17 -19.43 -8.71 -46.45
CA GLY A 17 -20.38 -8.86 -45.36
C GLY A 17 -20.11 -9.96 -44.34
N ALA A 18 -18.86 -10.17 -43.90
CA ALA A 18 -18.61 -10.95 -42.69
C ALA A 18 -18.38 -9.98 -41.54
N THR A 19 -19.45 -9.57 -40.85
CA THR A 19 -19.34 -9.02 -39.50
C THR A 19 -18.82 -10.13 -38.60
N ALA A 20 -17.51 -10.17 -38.37
CA ALA A 20 -16.94 -10.94 -37.29
C ALA A 20 -17.49 -10.35 -35.99
N ALA A 21 -18.45 -11.07 -35.38
CA ALA A 21 -18.86 -10.82 -34.03
C ALA A 21 -17.62 -11.03 -33.14
N PHE A 22 -17.03 -9.95 -32.68
CA PHE A 22 -16.14 -10.00 -31.52
C PHE A 22 -17.04 -10.39 -30.36
N ALA A 23 -17.05 -11.69 -30.04
CA ALA A 23 -17.53 -12.15 -28.76
C ALA A 23 -16.69 -11.43 -27.70
N GLU A 24 -17.28 -10.45 -27.04
CA GLU A 24 -16.78 -9.86 -25.81
C GLU A 24 -16.57 -11.05 -24.86
N ALA A 25 -15.32 -11.48 -24.71
CA ALA A 25 -14.95 -12.44 -23.69
C ALA A 25 -15.24 -11.74 -22.37
N ALA A 26 -16.41 -12.01 -21.80
CA ALA A 26 -16.80 -11.56 -20.48
C ALA A 26 -15.64 -11.91 -19.54
N ALA A 27 -14.93 -10.89 -19.10
CA ALA A 27 -13.84 -11.04 -18.16
C ALA A 27 -14.38 -11.81 -16.97
N ALA A 28 -13.83 -13.00 -16.72
CA ALA A 28 -14.02 -13.70 -15.48
C ALA A 28 -13.78 -12.71 -14.34
N PRO A 29 -14.58 -12.72 -13.25
CA PRO A 29 -14.37 -11.79 -12.16
C PRO A 29 -12.92 -11.94 -11.71
N ALA A 30 -12.16 -10.85 -11.81
CA ALA A 30 -10.85 -10.77 -11.20
C ALA A 30 -11.02 -11.29 -9.77
N HIS A 31 -10.33 -12.39 -9.45
CA HIS A 31 -10.19 -12.77 -8.06
C HIS A 31 -9.62 -11.55 -7.37
N VAL A 32 -10.44 -10.89 -6.54
CA VAL A 32 -10.01 -9.82 -5.66
C VAL A 32 -9.10 -10.50 -4.64
N THR A 33 -7.83 -10.66 -5.01
CA THR A 33 -6.77 -10.98 -4.07
C THR A 33 -6.80 -9.88 -3.02
N ALA A 34 -6.87 -10.30 -1.76
CA ALA A 34 -7.05 -9.46 -0.59
C ALA A 34 -6.34 -8.11 -0.73
N VAL A 35 -7.09 -7.02 -0.57
CA VAL A 35 -6.56 -5.66 -0.56
C VAL A 35 -5.56 -5.59 0.59
N ASP A 36 -4.26 -5.52 0.31
CA ASP A 36 -3.26 -5.16 1.31
C ASP A 36 -3.61 -3.75 1.83
N VAL A 37 -4.02 -3.69 3.10
CA VAL A 37 -4.40 -2.43 3.74
C VAL A 37 -3.12 -1.69 4.07
N THR A 38 -2.99 -0.45 3.62
CA THR A 38 -1.81 0.36 3.95
C THR A 38 -1.90 0.89 5.37
N ARG A 39 -0.74 1.17 5.99
CA ARG A 39 -0.67 1.82 7.30
C ARG A 39 -1.43 3.13 7.34
N GLN A 40 -1.28 3.95 6.31
CA GLN A 40 -2.01 5.21 6.18
C GLN A 40 -3.52 4.99 6.11
N GLN A 41 -4.00 3.97 5.37
CA GLN A 41 -5.42 3.63 5.36
C GLN A 41 -5.95 3.24 6.74
N VAL A 42 -5.14 2.56 7.56
CA VAL A 42 -5.51 2.26 8.95
C VAL A 42 -5.69 3.53 9.76
N ILE A 43 -4.73 4.47 9.67
CA ILE A 43 -4.78 5.75 10.38
C ILE A 43 -5.95 6.61 9.88
N ASP A 44 -6.16 6.69 8.57
CA ASP A 44 -7.27 7.46 7.98
C ASP A 44 -8.62 6.90 8.42
N ARG A 45 -8.78 5.57 8.45
CA ARG A 45 -9.99 4.91 8.97
C ARG A 45 -10.17 5.17 10.46
N ALA A 46 -9.10 5.11 11.27
CA ALA A 46 -9.18 5.43 12.70
C ALA A 46 -9.74 6.84 12.94
N LYS A 47 -9.33 7.83 12.12
CA LYS A 47 -9.85 9.20 12.21
C LYS A 47 -11.35 9.33 11.91
N THR A 48 -11.95 8.41 11.15
CA THR A 48 -13.37 8.52 10.72
C THR A 48 -14.38 8.45 11.86
N TRP A 49 -14.00 7.94 13.03
CA TRP A 49 -14.87 7.91 14.22
C TRP A 49 -14.72 9.16 15.10
N ASN A 50 -14.16 10.24 14.54
CA ASN A 50 -14.01 11.56 15.15
C ASN A 50 -13.36 11.53 16.55
N PRO A 51 -12.15 10.96 16.69
CA PRO A 51 -11.52 10.78 17.99
C PRO A 51 -11.38 12.10 18.76
N GLY A 52 -11.74 12.08 20.04
CA GLY A 52 -11.56 13.23 20.94
C GLY A 52 -12.55 14.39 20.73
N THR A 53 -13.54 14.27 19.84
CA THR A 53 -14.52 15.33 19.57
C THR A 53 -15.89 15.04 20.21
N PRO A 54 -16.82 16.02 20.26
CA PRO A 54 -18.22 15.77 20.62
C PRO A 54 -18.96 14.80 19.68
N GLN A 55 -18.51 14.65 18.43
CA GLN A 55 -19.07 13.77 17.41
C GLN A 55 -18.44 12.37 17.40
N ARG A 56 -17.59 12.07 18.39
CA ARG A 56 -16.97 10.75 18.54
C ARG A 56 -18.01 9.64 18.65
N VAL A 57 -17.67 8.45 18.13
CA VAL A 57 -18.53 7.28 18.29
C VAL A 57 -18.48 6.83 19.76
N PRO A 58 -19.61 6.77 20.49
CA PRO A 58 -19.63 6.37 21.89
C PRO A 58 -19.30 4.89 22.07
N TYR A 59 -18.65 4.57 23.19
CA TYR A 59 -18.32 3.19 23.54
C TYR A 59 -19.56 2.37 23.85
N SER A 60 -19.64 1.15 23.30
CA SER A 60 -20.59 0.13 23.74
C SER A 60 -20.18 -1.25 23.22
N GLN A 61 -20.22 -2.25 24.12
CA GLN A 61 -20.06 -3.67 23.78
C GLN A 61 -21.23 -4.22 22.93
N ASN A 62 -22.37 -3.52 22.91
CA ASN A 62 -23.63 -4.03 22.33
C ASN A 62 -24.14 -3.21 21.13
N LYS A 63 -23.46 -2.11 20.76
CA LYS A 63 -23.87 -1.25 19.65
C LYS A 63 -22.89 -1.35 18.48
N TYR A 64 -23.38 -0.90 17.33
CA TYR A 64 -22.66 -0.95 16.07
C TYR A 64 -22.63 0.42 15.40
N HIS A 65 -21.55 0.67 14.67
CA HIS A 65 -21.38 1.83 13.79
C HIS A 65 -20.82 1.34 12.46
N ASN A 66 -21.55 1.56 11.36
CA ASN A 66 -21.22 1.07 10.02
C ASN A 66 -20.87 -0.44 9.98
N GLY A 67 -21.61 -1.24 10.77
CA GLY A 67 -21.46 -2.70 10.84
C GLY A 67 -20.41 -3.21 11.84
N TYR A 68 -19.56 -2.36 12.40
CA TYR A 68 -18.56 -2.74 13.42
C TYR A 68 -19.05 -2.48 14.82
N ARG A 69 -18.67 -3.33 15.79
CA ARG A 69 -18.96 -3.07 17.21
C ARG A 69 -18.29 -1.78 17.66
N THR A 70 -18.97 -1.01 18.50
CA THR A 70 -18.44 0.23 19.09
C THR A 70 -17.61 -0.02 20.36
N ASP A 71 -16.90 -1.15 20.40
CA ASP A 71 -15.97 -1.53 21.47
C ASP A 71 -14.51 -1.41 20.99
N CYS A 72 -13.54 -1.69 21.86
CA CYS A 72 -12.10 -1.59 21.54
C CYS A 72 -11.71 -2.42 20.31
N SER A 73 -12.14 -3.68 20.26
CA SER A 73 -11.82 -4.62 19.19
C SER A 73 -12.56 -4.35 17.87
N GLY A 74 -13.80 -3.87 17.94
CA GLY A 74 -14.60 -3.48 16.78
C GLY A 74 -14.04 -2.22 16.12
N TYR A 75 -13.58 -1.26 16.92
CA TYR A 75 -12.88 -0.08 16.42
C TYR A 75 -11.55 -0.43 15.74
N ALA A 76 -10.72 -1.26 16.38
CA ALA A 76 -9.48 -1.76 15.75
C ALA A 76 -9.77 -2.52 14.44
N SER A 77 -10.81 -3.36 14.42
CA SER A 77 -11.22 -4.09 13.22
C SER A 77 -11.67 -3.16 12.09
N MET A 78 -12.38 -2.08 12.41
CA MET A 78 -12.79 -1.05 11.46
C MET A 78 -11.58 -0.34 10.87
N ALA A 79 -10.63 0.10 11.70
CA ALA A 79 -9.41 0.74 11.25
C ALA A 79 -8.60 -0.19 10.33
N LEU A 80 -8.48 -1.46 10.70
CA LEU A 80 -7.83 -2.48 9.88
C LEU A 80 -8.60 -2.86 8.61
N GLY A 81 -9.85 -2.43 8.44
CA GLY A 81 -10.69 -2.84 7.30
C GLY A 81 -11.01 -4.33 7.27
N LEU A 82 -11.05 -4.98 8.44
CA LEU A 82 -11.45 -6.39 8.56
C LEU A 82 -12.93 -6.54 8.22
N LYS A 83 -13.36 -7.73 7.81
CA LYS A 83 -14.79 -7.98 7.61
C LYS A 83 -15.59 -7.70 8.89
N ALA A 84 -16.58 -6.80 8.79
CA ALA A 84 -17.52 -6.52 9.86
C ALA A 84 -18.23 -7.79 10.34
N PRO A 85 -18.49 -7.95 11.65
CA PRO A 85 -18.27 -6.96 12.72
C PRO A 85 -16.85 -6.93 13.30
N GLY A 86 -15.96 -7.78 12.77
CA GLY A 86 -14.59 -7.93 13.24
C GLY A 86 -14.42 -8.93 14.40
N PRO A 87 -13.22 -9.51 14.56
CA PRO A 87 -12.87 -10.37 15.69
C PRO A 87 -12.91 -9.63 17.05
N ASN A 88 -12.88 -10.39 18.15
CA ASN A 88 -12.65 -9.85 19.49
C ASN A 88 -11.14 -9.64 19.77
N THR A 89 -10.80 -9.05 20.91
CA THR A 89 -9.41 -8.73 21.29
C THR A 89 -8.48 -9.94 21.31
N VAL A 90 -8.95 -11.10 21.77
CA VAL A 90 -8.14 -12.34 21.79
C VAL A 90 -7.83 -12.82 20.38
N THR A 91 -8.84 -12.81 19.49
CA THR A 91 -8.65 -13.21 18.10
C THR A 91 -7.83 -12.19 17.33
N LEU A 92 -7.88 -10.89 17.65
CA LEU A 92 -6.97 -9.88 17.09
C LEU A 92 -5.49 -10.17 17.42
N ALA A 93 -5.20 -10.65 18.64
CA ALA A 93 -3.86 -11.05 19.07
C ALA A 93 -3.44 -12.44 18.56
N SER A 94 -4.33 -13.19 17.92
CA SER A 94 -4.02 -14.55 17.47
C SER A 94 -3.17 -14.52 16.20
N ALA A 95 -2.41 -15.61 16.01
CA ALA A 95 -1.63 -15.82 14.81
C ALA A 95 -2.46 -15.87 13.51
N SER A 96 -3.80 -15.95 13.55
CA SER A 96 -4.60 -15.86 12.32
C SER A 96 -4.80 -14.42 11.86
N VAL A 97 -4.66 -13.42 12.74
CA VAL A 97 -4.95 -12.02 12.45
C VAL A 97 -3.71 -11.13 12.55
N SER A 98 -2.79 -11.41 13.46
CA SER A 98 -1.59 -10.61 13.68
C SER A 98 -0.36 -11.45 14.01
N SER A 99 0.80 -10.82 13.97
CA SER A 99 2.09 -11.38 14.38
C SER A 99 2.66 -10.54 15.53
N PRO A 100 3.17 -11.15 16.62
CA PRO A 100 3.79 -10.38 17.70
C PRO A 100 5.07 -9.69 17.20
N ILE A 101 5.35 -8.49 17.73
CA ILE A 101 6.57 -7.72 17.45
C ILE A 101 7.11 -7.13 18.76
N ALA A 102 8.37 -6.68 18.76
CA ALA A 102 8.90 -5.89 19.85
C ALA A 102 8.19 -4.52 19.91
N MET A 103 7.95 -3.98 21.11
CA MET A 103 7.39 -2.63 21.27
C MET A 103 8.20 -1.58 20.51
N SER A 104 9.54 -1.68 20.56
CA SER A 104 10.45 -0.77 19.84
C SER A 104 10.33 -0.83 18.31
N ALA A 105 9.69 -1.86 17.75
CA ALA A 105 9.49 -2.06 16.33
C ALA A 105 8.11 -1.57 15.83
N LEU A 106 7.33 -0.91 16.70
CA LEU A 106 6.03 -0.33 16.35
C LEU A 106 6.15 0.66 15.20
N LEU A 107 5.20 0.55 14.26
CA LEU A 107 4.99 1.45 13.13
C LEU A 107 3.51 1.84 13.08
N PRO A 108 3.15 2.99 12.44
CA PRO A 108 1.76 3.44 12.35
C PRO A 108 0.81 2.33 11.88
N GLY A 109 -0.30 2.12 12.59
CA GLY A 109 -1.29 1.07 12.30
C GLY A 109 -1.00 -0.30 12.94
N ASP A 110 0.15 -0.51 13.56
CA ASP A 110 0.37 -1.68 14.44
C ASP A 110 -0.54 -1.57 15.69
N LEU A 111 -0.84 -2.71 16.31
CA LEU A 111 -1.70 -2.79 17.49
C LEU A 111 -0.88 -3.00 18.76
N VAL A 112 -1.37 -2.45 19.87
CA VAL A 112 -0.90 -2.78 21.21
C VAL A 112 -2.07 -3.39 21.97
N ILE A 113 -1.97 -4.67 22.34
CA ILE A 113 -3.09 -5.51 22.77
C ILE A 113 -2.81 -6.12 24.14
N ASP A 114 -3.78 -6.00 25.05
CA ASP A 114 -3.92 -6.87 26.22
C ASP A 114 -5.05 -7.88 25.97
N PRO A 115 -4.72 -9.15 25.65
CA PRO A 115 -5.71 -10.19 25.40
C PRO A 115 -6.15 -10.92 26.68
N ILE A 116 -5.62 -10.59 27.86
CA ILE A 116 -5.84 -11.34 29.10
C ILE A 116 -7.10 -10.82 29.83
N GLY A 117 -7.84 -11.75 30.47
CA GLY A 117 -9.05 -11.44 31.24
C GLY A 117 -10.35 -11.64 30.45
N ASP A 118 -11.35 -10.79 30.64
CA ASP A 118 -12.69 -10.89 30.04
C ASP A 118 -13.00 -9.74 29.06
N SER A 119 -14.26 -9.60 28.63
CA SER A 119 -14.67 -8.56 27.67
C SER A 119 -14.52 -7.14 28.22
N ASP A 120 -14.46 -6.96 29.54
CA ASP A 120 -14.40 -5.67 30.20
C ASP A 120 -12.97 -5.29 30.62
N SER A 121 -12.09 -6.28 30.80
CA SER A 121 -10.68 -6.04 31.16
C SER A 121 -9.73 -6.01 29.97
N ARG A 122 -10.05 -6.68 28.86
CA ARG A 122 -9.20 -6.71 27.66
C ARG A 122 -9.24 -5.40 26.90
N HIS A 123 -8.13 -5.02 26.27
CA HIS A 123 -8.07 -3.78 25.50
C HIS A 123 -7.11 -3.83 24.31
N VAL A 124 -7.38 -2.98 23.32
CA VAL A 124 -6.52 -2.79 22.15
C VAL A 124 -6.50 -1.33 21.75
N VAL A 125 -5.31 -0.85 21.38
CA VAL A 125 -5.08 0.47 20.82
C VAL A 125 -4.31 0.38 19.50
N ILE A 126 -4.49 1.37 18.62
CA ILE A 126 -3.81 1.46 17.33
C ILE A 126 -2.70 2.50 17.46
N PHE A 127 -1.45 2.07 17.31
CA PHE A 127 -0.29 2.95 17.37
C PHE A 127 -0.27 3.91 16.18
N GLU A 128 -0.05 5.20 16.41
CA GLU A 128 0.22 6.18 15.36
C GLU A 128 1.72 6.46 15.26
N GLN A 129 2.33 6.96 16.32
CA GLN A 129 3.73 7.39 16.34
C GLN A 129 4.27 7.51 17.77
N TRP A 130 5.59 7.44 17.93
CA TRP A 130 6.23 7.76 19.20
C TRP A 130 6.05 9.25 19.53
N ALA A 131 5.79 9.55 20.79
CA ALA A 131 5.61 10.93 21.25
C ALA A 131 6.95 11.58 21.65
N ASP A 132 8.00 10.78 21.83
CA ASP A 132 9.35 11.23 22.18
C ASP A 132 10.42 10.30 21.58
N ALA A 133 11.62 10.84 21.38
CA ALA A 133 12.74 10.10 20.79
C ALA A 133 13.26 8.94 21.66
N GLY A 134 12.94 8.95 22.95
CA GLY A 134 13.27 7.88 23.89
C GLY A 134 12.29 6.70 23.85
N HIS A 135 11.23 6.79 23.03
CA HIS A 135 10.15 5.82 22.96
C HIS A 135 9.50 5.54 24.33
N THR A 136 9.39 6.58 25.17
CA THR A 136 8.81 6.47 26.53
C THR A 136 7.29 6.61 26.56
N SER A 137 6.70 7.12 25.48
CA SER A 137 5.27 7.24 25.26
C SER A 137 4.93 7.34 23.76
N TYR A 138 3.68 7.08 23.38
CA TYR A 138 3.25 7.13 21.98
C TYR A 138 1.83 7.66 21.81
N TRP A 139 1.56 8.27 20.66
CA TRP A 139 0.21 8.62 20.22
C TRP A 139 -0.51 7.38 19.70
N ALA A 140 -1.75 7.17 20.15
CA ALA A 140 -2.57 6.05 19.72
C ALA A 140 -4.06 6.38 19.68
N TYR A 141 -4.75 5.67 18.79
CA TYR A 141 -6.21 5.71 18.67
C TYR A 141 -6.83 4.56 19.45
N GLU A 142 -7.94 4.82 20.14
CA GLU A 142 -8.65 3.80 20.90
C GLU A 142 -10.16 4.09 21.05
N GLN A 143 -10.91 3.06 21.41
CA GLN A 143 -12.32 3.15 21.77
C GLN A 143 -12.43 2.82 23.26
N ARG A 144 -12.65 3.85 24.08
CA ARG A 144 -12.51 3.81 25.54
C ARG A 144 -13.84 3.63 26.26
N GLY A 145 -13.91 2.66 27.16
CA GLY A 145 -15.02 2.48 28.09
C GLY A 145 -15.38 3.80 28.79
N GLY A 146 -16.67 4.16 28.76
CA GLY A 146 -17.19 5.39 29.38
C GLY A 146 -16.85 6.70 28.66
N TYR A 147 -16.05 6.69 27.58
CA TYR A 147 -15.67 7.91 26.86
C TYR A 147 -16.12 7.89 25.39
N GLY A 148 -15.75 6.87 24.62
CA GLY A 148 -15.89 6.87 23.16
C GLY A 148 -14.54 6.82 22.43
N THR A 149 -14.56 7.13 21.13
CA THR A 149 -13.36 7.18 20.30
C THR A 149 -12.44 8.31 20.74
N ASP A 150 -11.15 8.00 20.91
CA ASP A 150 -10.15 8.92 21.44
C ASP A 150 -8.82 8.80 20.67
N HIS A 151 -8.01 9.85 20.76
CA HIS A 151 -6.63 9.91 20.24
C HIS A 151 -5.76 10.64 21.27
N ARG A 152 -4.87 9.90 21.94
CA ARG A 152 -4.08 10.44 23.05
C ARG A 152 -2.73 9.77 23.21
N VAL A 153 -1.87 10.39 24.01
CA VAL A 153 -0.58 9.84 24.42
C VAL A 153 -0.80 8.73 25.45
N LEU A 154 -0.18 7.57 25.21
CA LEU A 154 -0.26 6.36 26.03
C LEU A 154 1.14 5.80 26.34
N GLY A 155 1.20 4.95 27.37
CA GLY A 155 2.39 4.19 27.74
C GLY A 155 2.15 2.67 27.84
N TYR A 156 1.04 2.16 27.29
CA TYR A 156 0.74 0.73 27.37
C TYR A 156 1.84 -0.11 26.70
N GLY A 157 2.29 -1.17 27.37
CA GLY A 157 3.35 -2.05 26.85
C GLY A 157 4.78 -1.59 27.13
N LEU A 158 4.99 -0.38 27.67
CA LEU A 158 6.34 0.16 27.85
C LEU A 158 6.94 -0.14 29.23
N SER A 159 6.12 -0.40 30.24
CA SER A 159 6.58 -0.81 31.57
C SER A 159 6.89 -2.31 31.65
N GLY A 160 7.94 -2.68 32.37
CA GLY A 160 8.24 -4.07 32.68
C GLY A 160 7.05 -4.77 33.34
N GLY A 161 6.70 -5.97 32.86
CA GLY A 161 5.55 -6.74 33.35
C GLY A 161 4.18 -6.32 32.79
N SER A 162 4.13 -5.38 31.83
CA SER A 162 2.89 -5.01 31.14
C SER A 162 2.24 -6.21 30.44
N GLN A 163 0.91 -6.32 30.55
CA GLN A 163 0.09 -7.30 29.82
C GLN A 163 -0.15 -6.91 28.36
N PHE A 164 0.04 -5.62 28.04
CA PHE A 164 0.00 -5.13 26.68
C PHE A 164 1.27 -5.51 25.91
N HIS A 165 1.08 -6.09 24.73
CA HIS A 165 2.15 -6.45 23.80
C HIS A 165 1.87 -5.89 22.41
N ALA A 166 2.93 -5.65 21.63
CA ALA A 166 2.80 -5.13 20.28
C ALA A 166 2.56 -6.26 19.26
N TYR A 167 1.67 -5.98 18.31
CA TYR A 167 1.26 -6.89 17.24
C TYR A 167 1.21 -6.15 15.91
N ARG A 168 1.70 -6.79 14.86
CA ARG A 168 1.57 -6.36 13.47
C ARG A 168 0.42 -7.10 12.80
N PRO A 169 -0.70 -6.43 12.48
CA PRO A 169 -1.80 -7.03 11.72
C PRO A 169 -1.34 -7.61 10.40
N LYS A 170 -1.80 -8.82 10.07
CA LYS A 170 -1.50 -9.48 8.79
C LYS A 170 -2.14 -8.80 7.60
N VAL A 171 -3.16 -7.97 7.80
CA VAL A 171 -3.71 -7.14 6.71
C VAL A 171 -2.79 -6.00 6.29
N LEU A 172 -1.82 -5.63 7.14
CA LEU A 172 -0.70 -4.76 6.77
C LEU A 172 0.42 -5.54 6.06
N GLY A 173 0.23 -6.85 5.88
CA GLY A 173 1.24 -7.82 5.48
C GLY A 173 0.63 -9.10 4.90
N GLY A 174 -0.31 -8.98 3.95
CA GLY A 174 -0.53 -10.02 2.95
C GLY A 174 0.70 -10.19 2.05
N GLY A 175 1.66 -9.26 2.16
CA GLY A 175 3.07 -9.54 1.98
C GLY A 175 3.66 -10.29 3.18
N GLY A 176 4.12 -11.52 2.93
CA GLY A 176 5.42 -11.90 3.50
C GLY A 176 6.45 -10.79 3.23
N ALA A 177 7.64 -10.88 3.83
CA ALA A 177 8.78 -10.18 3.24
C ALA A 177 8.69 -10.31 1.71
N PRO A 178 8.83 -9.25 0.90
CA PRO A 178 8.85 -9.44 -0.53
C PRO A 178 9.91 -10.50 -0.80
N GLY A 179 9.46 -11.70 -1.13
CA GLY A 179 10.20 -12.47 -2.08
C GLY A 179 10.44 -11.52 -3.26
N PRO A 180 11.61 -11.55 -3.89
CA PRO A 180 11.95 -10.65 -4.98
C PRO A 180 10.81 -10.67 -6.03
N GLY A 181 9.97 -9.63 -6.12
CA GLY A 181 8.85 -9.67 -7.08
C GLY A 181 7.66 -8.71 -6.92
N GLY A 182 7.50 -7.93 -5.84
CA GLY A 182 6.43 -6.92 -5.79
C GLY A 182 6.70 -5.76 -6.74
N LYS A 183 5.77 -5.44 -7.64
CA LYS A 183 5.87 -4.31 -8.59
C LYS A 183 4.96 -3.15 -8.18
N TYR A 184 5.50 -1.94 -8.17
CA TYR A 184 4.82 -0.68 -7.91
C TYR A 184 4.82 0.18 -9.17
N TRP A 185 3.67 0.69 -9.58
CA TRP A 185 3.56 1.45 -10.83
C TRP A 185 3.81 2.93 -10.60
N VAL A 186 4.72 3.52 -11.36
CA VAL A 186 5.11 4.93 -11.30
C VAL A 186 5.05 5.55 -12.69
N ASP A 187 4.68 6.81 -12.77
CA ASP A 187 4.77 7.59 -14.02
C ASP A 187 6.04 8.43 -14.00
N THR A 188 6.86 8.31 -15.04
CA THR A 188 8.04 9.17 -15.24
C THR A 188 7.72 10.31 -16.21
N PHE A 189 8.12 11.54 -15.91
CA PHE A 189 7.84 12.69 -16.78
C PHE A 189 8.77 12.77 -18.01
N ALA A 190 9.91 12.10 -17.94
CA ALA A 190 10.91 11.98 -19.00
C ALA A 190 11.56 10.59 -18.97
N ALA A 191 12.29 10.26 -20.04
CA ALA A 191 13.15 9.08 -20.04
C ALA A 191 14.27 9.30 -19.02
N ALA A 192 14.63 8.23 -18.29
CA ALA A 192 15.54 8.31 -17.17
C ALA A 192 16.70 7.32 -17.36
N THR A 193 17.92 7.82 -17.19
CA THR A 193 19.11 6.96 -17.18
C THR A 193 19.05 6.03 -15.97
N GLY A 194 19.23 4.73 -16.22
CA GLY A 194 19.37 3.71 -15.18
C GLY A 194 20.82 3.45 -14.85
N TYR A 195 21.11 3.15 -13.59
CA TYR A 195 22.46 3.00 -13.05
C TYR A 195 22.63 1.68 -12.29
N ARG A 196 23.87 1.22 -12.14
CA ARG A 196 24.18 -0.04 -11.44
C ARG A 196 23.90 0.04 -9.93
N GLU A 197 24.10 1.22 -9.36
CA GLU A 197 23.99 1.54 -7.93
C GLU A 197 23.13 2.82 -7.78
N PRO A 198 22.66 3.16 -6.56
CA PRO A 198 21.87 4.38 -6.34
C PRO A 198 22.75 5.65 -6.35
N ASN A 199 23.48 5.83 -7.46
CA ASN A 199 24.35 6.96 -7.77
C ASN A 199 24.52 7.07 -9.29
N THR A 200 25.11 8.17 -9.77
CA THR A 200 25.25 8.44 -11.21
C THR A 200 26.56 7.92 -11.83
N GLY A 201 27.30 7.05 -11.14
CA GLY A 201 28.67 6.67 -11.51
C GLY A 201 28.79 5.64 -12.63
N ASP A 202 27.79 4.76 -12.79
CA ASP A 202 27.85 3.65 -13.76
C ASP A 202 26.50 3.44 -14.49
N PRO A 203 26.27 4.17 -15.60
CA PRO A 203 25.03 4.05 -16.38
C PRO A 203 24.92 2.66 -17.04
N GLN A 204 23.72 2.11 -17.04
CA GLN A 204 23.38 0.79 -17.57
C GLN A 204 22.45 0.84 -18.79
N GLY A 205 21.77 1.96 -19.01
CA GLY A 205 20.80 2.13 -20.09
C GLY A 205 19.71 3.14 -19.73
N THR A 206 18.53 2.97 -20.32
CA THR A 206 17.41 3.91 -20.21
C THR A 206 16.12 3.22 -19.81
N LEU A 207 15.43 3.78 -18.82
CA LEU A 207 14.01 3.56 -18.56
C LEU A 207 13.23 4.61 -19.36
N ASP A 208 12.33 4.18 -20.22
CA ASP A 208 11.60 5.08 -21.10
C ASP A 208 10.54 5.88 -20.32
N LYS A 209 10.16 7.03 -20.89
CA LYS A 209 9.11 7.88 -20.32
C LYS A 209 7.78 7.13 -20.32
N GLY A 210 7.07 7.14 -19.20
CA GLY A 210 5.71 6.63 -19.12
C GLY A 210 5.43 5.90 -17.81
N THR A 211 4.43 5.01 -17.84
CA THR A 211 4.08 4.17 -16.70
C THR A 211 5.03 2.97 -16.63
N ASN A 212 5.86 2.95 -15.60
CA ASN A 212 6.89 1.96 -15.34
C ASN A 212 6.59 1.22 -14.04
N TYR A 213 7.06 -0.01 -13.90
CA TYR A 213 7.06 -0.67 -12.59
C TYR A 213 8.39 -0.42 -11.88
N VAL A 214 8.38 -0.50 -10.55
CA VAL A 214 9.58 -0.51 -9.70
C VAL A 214 9.40 -1.54 -8.59
N TYR A 215 10.49 -2.04 -8.04
CA TYR A 215 10.48 -3.08 -7.01
C TYR A 215 10.49 -2.50 -5.60
N CYS A 216 11.34 -1.51 -5.39
CA CYS A 216 11.60 -0.88 -4.11
C CYS A 216 12.32 0.45 -4.32
N ARG A 217 12.47 1.24 -3.26
CA ARG A 217 13.26 2.47 -3.21
C ARG A 217 14.43 2.33 -2.25
N THR A 218 15.48 3.11 -2.44
CA THR A 218 16.59 3.22 -1.50
C THR A 218 17.13 4.64 -1.47
N TRP A 219 17.80 5.01 -0.38
CA TRP A 219 18.48 6.30 -0.27
C TRP A 219 19.82 6.24 -1.00
N GLY A 220 20.17 7.29 -1.73
CA GLY A 220 21.39 7.32 -2.53
C GLY A 220 21.94 8.73 -2.74
N ALA A 221 22.74 8.87 -3.79
CA ALA A 221 23.31 10.16 -4.16
C ALA A 221 22.20 11.17 -4.51
N GLU A 222 22.43 12.44 -4.16
CA GLU A 222 21.54 13.54 -4.53
C GLU A 222 21.49 13.70 -6.05
N VAL A 223 20.28 13.75 -6.61
CA VAL A 223 20.05 14.26 -7.97
C VAL A 223 19.35 15.59 -7.86
N ARG A 224 19.94 16.63 -8.47
CA ARG A 224 19.44 18.00 -8.43
C ARG A 224 19.35 18.59 -9.84
N HIS A 225 18.23 19.22 -10.13
CA HIS A 225 18.03 20.00 -11.34
C HIS A 225 17.31 21.30 -11.00
N GLY A 226 18.03 22.42 -11.12
CA GLY A 226 17.51 23.71 -10.66
C GLY A 226 17.24 23.71 -9.15
N GLY A 227 16.01 24.03 -8.76
CA GLY A 227 15.56 24.01 -7.36
C GLY A 227 15.11 22.64 -6.85
N ASP A 228 14.93 21.67 -7.75
CA ASP A 228 14.37 20.36 -7.43
C ASP A 228 15.47 19.38 -7.05
N VAL A 229 15.18 18.57 -6.03
CA VAL A 229 16.13 17.62 -5.44
C VAL A 229 15.45 16.30 -5.12
N ASN A 230 16.13 15.18 -5.37
CA ASN A 230 15.68 13.87 -4.92
C ASN A 230 16.85 12.95 -4.55
N HIS A 231 16.80 12.39 -3.34
CA HIS A 231 17.75 11.39 -2.83
C HIS A 231 17.26 9.94 -2.95
N TRP A 232 16.01 9.73 -3.35
CA TRP A 232 15.45 8.40 -3.52
C TRP A 232 15.78 7.82 -4.89
N TRP A 233 16.12 6.54 -4.88
CA TRP A 233 16.44 5.75 -6.06
C TRP A 233 15.51 4.54 -6.13
N LEU A 234 14.93 4.31 -7.29
CA LEU A 234 13.96 3.26 -7.55
C LEU A 234 14.64 2.10 -8.26
N ARG A 235 14.52 0.89 -7.71
CA ARG A 235 15.06 -0.32 -8.34
C ARG A 235 14.06 -0.86 -9.36
N THR A 236 14.48 -1.06 -10.62
CA THR A 236 13.62 -1.53 -11.71
C THR A 236 14.43 -2.24 -12.81
N ASP A 237 13.75 -2.69 -13.87
CA ASP A 237 14.38 -3.17 -15.09
C ASP A 237 14.22 -2.12 -16.20
N LEU A 238 15.28 -1.86 -16.95
CA LEU A 238 15.33 -0.84 -18.00
C LEU A 238 14.77 -1.36 -19.32
N ASP A 239 14.07 -0.51 -20.07
CA ASP A 239 13.56 -0.82 -21.41
C ASP A 239 14.68 -1.02 -22.42
N ARG A 240 15.75 -0.22 -22.30
CA ARG A 240 16.92 -0.26 -23.17
C ARG A 240 18.18 -0.42 -22.33
N THR A 241 18.98 -1.43 -22.66
CA THR A 241 20.26 -1.72 -22.00
C THR A 241 21.41 -1.35 -22.93
N ASP A 242 22.41 -0.65 -22.43
CA ASP A 242 23.60 -0.29 -23.20
C ASP A 242 24.46 -1.54 -23.50
N PRO A 243 25.24 -1.55 -24.60
CA PRO A 243 26.10 -2.67 -24.93
C PRO A 243 27.05 -3.05 -23.77
N GLY A 244 26.99 -4.30 -23.33
CA GLY A 244 27.82 -4.83 -22.23
C GLY A 244 27.36 -4.46 -20.82
N LYS A 245 26.18 -3.86 -20.65
CA LYS A 245 25.60 -3.50 -19.35
C LYS A 245 24.48 -4.46 -18.90
N ASN A 246 24.00 -4.28 -17.67
CA ASN A 246 22.87 -5.03 -17.13
C ASN A 246 21.67 -4.10 -16.83
N GLY A 247 20.62 -4.20 -17.63
CA GLY A 247 19.39 -3.44 -17.41
C GLY A 247 18.48 -4.01 -16.33
N ARG A 248 18.74 -5.21 -15.79
CA ARG A 248 17.89 -5.80 -14.74
C ARG A 248 18.31 -5.38 -13.34
N GLY A 249 17.35 -4.93 -12.55
CA GLY A 249 17.55 -4.46 -11.18
C GLY A 249 18.44 -3.21 -11.08
N ALA A 250 18.44 -2.38 -12.12
CA ALA A 250 19.10 -1.08 -12.15
C ALA A 250 18.35 -0.05 -11.28
N TYR A 251 19.01 1.06 -10.97
CA TYR A 251 18.47 2.15 -10.17
C TYR A 251 18.21 3.38 -11.02
N VAL A 252 17.03 3.97 -10.87
CA VAL A 252 16.63 5.22 -11.50
C VAL A 252 16.26 6.22 -10.41
N SER A 253 16.69 7.48 -10.52
CA SER A 253 16.33 8.49 -9.52
C SER A 253 14.83 8.75 -9.51
N ALA A 254 14.23 8.83 -8.32
CA ALA A 254 12.84 9.22 -8.13
C ALA A 254 12.58 10.71 -8.48
N TYR A 255 13.64 11.48 -8.76
CA TYR A 255 13.52 12.80 -9.38
C TYR A 255 12.62 12.77 -10.62
N TYR A 256 12.64 11.70 -11.41
CA TYR A 256 11.86 11.60 -12.64
C TYR A 256 10.36 11.32 -12.44
N LEU A 257 9.89 11.12 -11.20
CA LEU A 257 8.48 10.84 -10.91
C LEU A 257 7.60 12.04 -11.24
N ALA A 258 6.54 11.82 -12.01
CA ALA A 258 5.70 12.89 -12.56
C ALA A 258 4.75 13.55 -11.56
N LYS A 259 4.53 12.93 -10.39
CA LYS A 259 3.43 13.27 -9.48
C LYS A 259 3.86 13.81 -8.13
N TRP A 260 5.13 13.64 -7.75
CA TRP A 260 5.58 13.83 -6.38
C TRP A 260 6.67 14.90 -6.36
N GLY A 261 6.67 15.73 -5.32
CA GLY A 261 7.62 16.83 -5.17
C GLY A 261 9.01 16.36 -4.78
N ASN A 262 9.82 17.29 -4.26
CA ASN A 262 11.19 17.02 -3.85
C ASN A 262 11.29 15.93 -2.77
N ASP A 263 12.31 15.08 -2.89
CA ASP A 263 12.64 14.00 -1.94
C ASP A 263 11.47 13.04 -1.61
N GLU A 264 10.55 12.83 -2.56
CA GLU A 264 9.50 11.83 -2.45
C GLU A 264 9.72 10.63 -3.39
N ALA A 265 9.23 9.46 -2.98
CA ALA A 265 9.25 8.23 -3.77
C ALA A 265 7.99 7.40 -3.50
N LYS A 266 6.89 7.87 -4.10
CA LYS A 266 5.57 7.23 -4.05
C LYS A 266 5.20 6.64 -5.40
N ASP A 267 4.34 5.63 -5.39
CA ASP A 267 3.78 5.07 -6.60
C ASP A 267 2.61 5.92 -7.13
N ASN A 268 2.04 5.58 -8.28
CA ASN A 268 0.97 6.30 -8.94
C ASN A 268 -0.32 6.47 -8.12
N ALA A 269 -0.52 5.64 -7.11
CA ALA A 269 -1.66 5.71 -6.20
C ALA A 269 -1.34 6.52 -4.93
N GLY A 270 -0.15 7.14 -4.86
CA GLY A 270 0.32 7.90 -3.70
C GLY A 270 0.83 7.02 -2.56
N ARG A 271 1.08 5.72 -2.80
CA ARG A 271 1.61 4.80 -1.79
C ARG A 271 3.12 4.93 -1.71
N ASP A 272 3.70 4.96 -0.51
CA ASP A 272 5.15 4.87 -0.37
C ASP A 272 5.66 3.57 -0.98
N ILE A 273 6.69 3.68 -1.83
CA ILE A 273 7.39 2.53 -2.37
C ILE A 273 8.21 1.91 -1.22
N PRO A 274 8.21 0.58 -1.01
CA PRO A 274 8.93 -0.04 0.10
C PRO A 274 10.44 0.08 -0.09
N ASN A 275 11.19 0.04 1.01
CA ASN A 275 12.65 0.06 0.93
C ASN A 275 13.20 -1.23 0.33
N CYS A 276 14.30 -1.09 -0.43
CA CYS A 276 15.26 -2.15 -0.67
C CYS A 276 16.07 -2.38 0.62
#